data_AF-A0A7W0Y501-F1
#
_entry.id   AF-A0A7W0Y501-F1
#
_cell.length_a   1.000
_cell.length_b   1.000
_cell.length_c   1.000
_cell.angle_alpha   90.00
_cell.angle_beta   90.00
_cell.angle_gamma   90.00
#
_symmetry.space_group_name_H-M   'P 1'
#
loop_
_entity.id
_entity.type
_entity.pdbx_description
1 polymer ?
#
loop_
_entity_poly.entity_id
_entity_poly.type
_entity_poly.pdbx_seq_one_letter_code
_entity_poly.pdbx_strand_id
1 'polypeptide(L)'
;MPKLASLDIDSTPMHAADRAARRERPRGPRGERGERGEGGSQVWDHGPAIQPVARPRVTEATEATMLALLHRAKPAGQGYSEAARRTETALCEVFRDLPAVEAYALEQRLGMGATGDVLVVAFGRLIPERRTRLVDYLRAVRRQAAALAGSAQESFPSEKRR
;
A
#
# COMPACT_ATOMS: atom_id res chain seq x y z
N MET A 1 -43.30 -23.83 -27.28
CA MET A 1 -41.90 -23.75 -27.74
C MET A 1 -41.69 -22.42 -28.45
N PRO A 2 -41.12 -21.39 -27.81
CA PRO A 2 -40.84 -20.12 -28.47
C PRO A 2 -39.47 -20.09 -29.16
N LYS A 3 -39.46 -19.44 -30.33
CA LYS A 3 -38.38 -19.28 -31.31
C LYS A 3 -37.11 -18.67 -30.71
N LEU A 4 -35.98 -19.30 -31.02
CA LEU A 4 -34.64 -18.74 -30.85
C LEU A 4 -34.44 -17.62 -31.88
N ALA A 5 -34.19 -16.40 -31.41
CA ALA A 5 -33.75 -15.28 -32.24
C ALA A 5 -32.24 -15.42 -32.47
N SER A 6 -31.87 -15.54 -33.75
CA SER A 6 -30.49 -15.56 -34.23
C SER A 6 -29.78 -14.24 -33.90
N LEU A 7 -28.64 -14.32 -33.22
CA LEU A 7 -27.68 -13.23 -33.12
C LEU A 7 -26.78 -13.26 -34.36
N ASP A 8 -26.92 -12.27 -35.23
CA ASP A 8 -25.89 -11.88 -36.19
C ASP A 8 -24.83 -11.06 -35.44
N ILE A 9 -23.71 -11.70 -35.08
CA ILE A 9 -22.52 -11.01 -34.59
C ILE A 9 -21.65 -10.72 -35.81
N ASP A 10 -21.70 -9.45 -36.20
CA ASP A 10 -20.89 -8.85 -37.25
C ASP A 10 -19.40 -9.11 -36.98
N SER A 11 -18.78 -9.81 -37.92
CA SER A 11 -17.36 -10.12 -37.90
C SER A 11 -16.57 -8.86 -38.23
N THR A 12 -15.83 -8.33 -37.26
CA THR A 12 -14.84 -7.28 -37.51
C THR A 12 -13.48 -7.93 -37.82
N PRO A 13 -12.98 -7.93 -39.07
CA PRO A 13 -11.59 -8.27 -39.34
C PRO A 13 -10.71 -7.02 -39.32
N MET A 14 -9.45 -7.26 -38.94
CA MET A 14 -8.27 -6.50 -39.33
C MET A 14 -8.14 -5.04 -38.83
N HIS A 15 -7.15 -4.82 -37.97
CA HIS A 15 -5.96 -4.13 -38.44
C HIS A 15 -4.72 -4.58 -37.65
N ALA A 16 -3.99 -5.50 -38.28
CA ALA A 16 -2.56 -5.69 -38.05
C ALA A 16 -1.82 -4.50 -38.65
N ALA A 17 -1.42 -3.54 -37.81
CA ALA A 17 -0.42 -2.53 -38.14
C ALA A 17 -0.04 -1.80 -36.84
N ASP A 18 1.05 -2.21 -36.19
CA ASP A 18 2.20 -1.30 -36.13
C ASP A 18 3.44 -2.05 -35.62
N ARG A 19 4.28 -2.41 -36.59
CA ARG A 19 5.59 -3.04 -36.42
C ARG A 19 6.60 -1.95 -36.73
N ALA A 20 6.87 -1.05 -35.79
CA ALA A 20 7.94 -0.06 -35.90
C ALA A 20 8.97 -0.28 -34.79
N ALA A 21 9.79 -1.31 -35.02
CA ALA A 21 11.08 -1.47 -34.38
C ALA A 21 12.03 -0.32 -34.75
N ARG A 22 13.06 -0.15 -33.91
CA ARG A 22 14.32 0.59 -34.15
C ARG A 22 14.24 2.12 -34.04
N ARG A 23 14.50 2.60 -32.83
CA ARG A 23 15.36 3.78 -32.67
C ARG A 23 16.69 3.33 -32.09
N GLU A 24 17.66 3.28 -33.00
CA GLU A 24 19.08 3.11 -32.74
C GLU A 24 19.52 4.19 -31.75
N ARG A 25 20.05 3.78 -30.59
CA ARG A 25 20.79 4.69 -29.73
C ARG A 25 22.23 4.74 -30.23
N PRO A 26 22.79 5.93 -30.51
CA PRO A 26 24.17 6.04 -30.95
C PRO A 26 25.10 5.57 -29.83
N ARG A 27 25.99 4.62 -30.18
CA ARG A 27 27.14 4.24 -29.37
C ARG A 27 28.10 5.44 -29.35
N GLY A 28 28.14 6.14 -28.22
CA GLY A 28 29.14 7.18 -27.97
C GLY A 28 30.55 6.58 -27.88
N PRO A 29 31.59 7.37 -28.22
CA PRO A 29 32.97 6.90 -28.25
C PRO A 29 33.47 6.52 -26.85
N ARG A 30 34.17 5.38 -26.83
CA ARG A 30 34.90 4.81 -25.71
C ARG A 30 36.10 5.72 -25.41
N GLY A 31 35.90 6.66 -24.49
CA GLY A 31 36.98 7.43 -23.89
C GLY A 31 37.81 6.51 -23.01
N GLU A 32 38.96 6.10 -23.53
CA GLU A 32 40.00 5.43 -22.76
C GLU A 32 40.68 6.40 -21.79
N ARG A 33 40.97 5.86 -20.60
CA ARG A 33 42.23 6.07 -19.86
C ARG A 33 42.46 7.48 -19.29
N GLY A 34 41.97 7.67 -18.06
CA GLY A 34 42.42 8.68 -17.12
C GLY A 34 42.80 8.01 -15.80
N GLU A 35 44.08 7.69 -15.70
CA GLU A 35 44.97 7.78 -14.53
C GLU A 35 44.48 7.36 -13.13
N ARG A 36 45.32 6.49 -12.53
CA ARG A 36 45.31 6.08 -11.13
C ARG A 36 45.53 7.29 -10.24
N GLY A 37 44.46 7.83 -9.68
CA GLY A 37 44.53 8.58 -8.44
C GLY A 37 44.50 7.60 -7.28
N GLU A 38 45.65 7.41 -6.63
CA GLU A 38 45.75 6.91 -5.25
C GLU A 38 45.07 7.93 -4.33
N GLY A 39 43.75 7.98 -4.37
CA GLY A 39 42.91 8.81 -3.52
C GLY A 39 42.67 8.07 -2.22
N GLY A 40 43.24 8.60 -1.14
CA GLY A 40 43.26 8.01 0.19
C GLY A 40 41.93 7.37 0.59
N SER A 41 42.06 6.18 1.17
CA SER A 41 41.04 5.51 1.95
C SER A 41 40.55 6.48 3.03
N GLN A 42 39.55 7.29 2.69
CA GLN A 42 38.71 7.95 3.68
C GLN A 42 37.99 6.81 4.38
N VAL A 43 38.57 6.41 5.51
CA VAL A 43 37.91 5.61 6.52
C VAL A 43 36.74 6.47 6.96
N TRP A 44 35.60 6.29 6.32
CA TRP A 44 34.36 6.89 6.76
C TRP A 44 34.12 6.32 8.15
N ASP A 45 34.42 7.13 9.15
CA ASP A 45 34.06 6.89 10.54
C ASP A 45 32.55 6.66 10.54
N HIS A 46 32.15 5.39 10.55
CA HIS A 46 30.76 5.00 10.56
C HIS A 46 30.25 5.41 11.94
N GLY A 47 29.75 6.65 12.01
CA GLY A 47 29.14 7.22 13.20
C GLY A 47 28.18 6.20 13.82
N PRO A 48 27.97 6.30 15.15
CA PRO A 48 27.42 5.22 15.97
C PRO A 48 26.26 4.56 15.26
N ALA A 49 26.39 3.24 15.00
CA ALA A 49 25.40 2.44 14.30
C ALA A 49 24.04 2.70 14.97
N ILE A 50 23.21 3.52 14.32
CA ILE A 50 21.89 3.87 14.82
C ILE A 50 21.14 2.56 14.83
N GLN A 51 20.94 1.99 16.03
CA GLN A 51 20.15 0.77 16.15
C GLN A 51 18.80 1.04 15.51
N PRO A 52 18.33 0.17 14.59
CA PRO A 52 17.06 0.38 13.94
C PRO A 52 15.99 0.41 15.03
N VAL A 53 15.45 1.60 15.28
CA VAL A 53 14.35 1.81 16.21
C VAL A 53 13.28 0.81 15.80
N ALA A 54 12.90 -0.07 16.74
CA ALA A 54 11.89 -1.09 16.50
C ALA A 54 10.67 -0.40 15.90
N ARG A 55 10.45 -0.61 14.60
CA ARG A 55 9.36 0.07 13.89
C ARG A 55 8.08 -0.32 14.62
N PRO A 56 7.19 0.62 14.93
CA PRO A 56 5.91 0.28 15.52
C PRO A 56 5.27 -0.79 14.63
N ARG A 57 4.84 -1.89 15.24
CA ARG A 57 4.22 -3.01 14.55
C ARG A 57 2.75 -3.06 14.96
N VAL A 58 1.91 -3.45 14.01
CA VAL A 58 0.54 -3.86 14.31
C VAL A 58 0.62 -5.13 15.15
N THR A 59 -0.29 -5.29 16.10
CA THR A 59 -0.37 -6.52 16.89
C THR A 59 -0.62 -7.74 16.00
N GLU A 60 -0.04 -8.89 16.36
CA GLU A 60 -0.21 -10.14 15.59
C GLU A 60 -1.68 -10.56 15.48
N ALA A 61 -2.48 -10.31 16.52
CA ALA A 61 -3.90 -10.58 16.53
C ALA A 61 -4.67 -9.75 15.49
N THR A 62 -4.36 -8.46 15.37
CA THR A 62 -4.99 -7.58 14.37
C THR A 62 -4.53 -7.95 12.96
N GLU A 63 -3.26 -8.29 12.78
CA GLU A 63 -2.76 -8.80 11.49
C GLU A 63 -3.46 -10.09 11.06
N ALA A 64 -3.57 -11.07 11.96
CA ALA A 64 -4.29 -12.31 11.70
C ALA A 64 -5.75 -12.05 11.33
N THR A 65 -6.41 -11.10 12.00
CA THR A 65 -7.79 -10.70 11.70
C THR A 65 -7.92 -10.11 10.29
N MET A 66 -7.03 -9.19 9.92
CA MET A 66 -7.04 -8.60 8.57
C MET A 66 -6.77 -9.65 7.49
N LEU A 67 -5.80 -10.54 7.71
CA LEU A 67 -5.51 -11.65 6.79
C LEU A 67 -6.71 -12.59 6.63
N ALA A 68 -7.39 -12.94 7.73
CA ALA A 68 -8.59 -13.76 7.68
C ALA A 68 -9.71 -13.11 6.85
N LEU A 69 -9.89 -11.78 6.96
CA LEU A 69 -10.86 -11.04 6.14
C LEU A 69 -10.49 -11.02 4.66
N LEU A 70 -9.20 -10.84 4.34
CA LEU A 70 -8.70 -10.79 2.95
C LEU A 70 -8.73 -12.17 2.28
N HIS A 71 -8.51 -13.24 3.03
CA HIS A 71 -8.53 -14.61 2.54
C HIS A 71 -9.93 -15.26 2.58
N ARG A 72 -10.93 -14.56 3.12
CA ARG A 72 -12.30 -15.07 3.20
C ARG A 72 -12.85 -15.33 1.81
N ALA A 73 -13.23 -16.58 1.56
CA ALA A 73 -13.86 -16.96 0.30
C ALA A 73 -15.20 -16.24 0.10
N LYS A 74 -15.50 -15.91 -1.15
CA LYS A 74 -16.80 -15.38 -1.57
C LYS A 74 -17.90 -16.43 -1.27
N PRO A 75 -18.98 -16.07 -0.57
CA PRO A 75 -20.12 -16.97 -0.38
C PRO A 75 -20.75 -17.38 -1.72
N ALA A 76 -21.32 -18.59 -1.77
CA ALA A 76 -22.07 -19.05 -2.93
C ALA A 76 -23.24 -18.09 -3.23
N GLY A 77 -23.50 -17.81 -4.50
CA GLY A 77 -24.58 -16.91 -4.94
C GLY A 77 -24.30 -15.40 -4.84
N GLN A 78 -23.25 -14.94 -4.14
CA GLN A 78 -22.91 -13.52 -4.09
C GLN A 78 -22.08 -13.06 -5.30
N GLY A 79 -22.28 -11.81 -5.73
CA GLY A 79 -21.42 -11.17 -6.72
C GLY A 79 -20.03 -10.82 -6.14
N TYR A 80 -18.99 -10.84 -6.98
CA TYR A 80 -17.63 -10.45 -6.54
C TYR A 80 -17.57 -9.03 -5.99
N SER A 81 -18.32 -8.09 -6.58
CA SER A 81 -18.37 -6.70 -6.12
C SER A 81 -18.95 -6.56 -4.71
N GLU A 82 -20.01 -7.31 -4.39
CA GLU A 82 -20.65 -7.30 -3.08
C GLU A 82 -19.74 -7.91 -2.01
N ALA A 83 -19.14 -9.07 -2.31
CA ALA A 83 -18.19 -9.71 -1.40
C ALA A 83 -16.98 -8.81 -1.11
N ALA A 84 -16.41 -8.18 -2.15
CA ALA A 84 -15.32 -7.23 -1.98
C ALA A 84 -15.73 -6.00 -1.15
N ARG A 85 -16.95 -5.48 -1.34
CA ARG A 85 -17.49 -4.37 -0.51
C ARG A 85 -17.63 -4.79 0.95
N ARG A 86 -18.09 -6.02 1.23
CA ARG A 86 -18.19 -6.55 2.59
C ARG A 86 -16.81 -6.66 3.26
N THR A 87 -15.82 -7.18 2.53
CA THR A 87 -14.43 -7.22 3.03
C THR A 87 -13.89 -5.83 3.28
N GLU A 88 -14.12 -4.87 2.37
CA GLU A 88 -13.71 -3.46 2.54
C GLU A 88 -14.34 -2.84 3.79
N THR A 89 -15.65 -3.04 4.02
CA THR A 89 -16.33 -2.58 5.24
C THR A 89 -15.75 -3.19 6.51
N ALA A 90 -15.52 -4.51 6.54
CA ALA A 90 -14.95 -5.19 7.69
C ALA A 90 -13.51 -4.72 7.99
N LEU A 91 -12.71 -4.45 6.96
CA LEU A 91 -11.38 -3.86 7.14
C LEU A 91 -11.46 -2.45 7.70
N CYS A 92 -12.39 -1.61 7.23
CA CYS A 92 -12.61 -0.27 7.79
C CYS A 92 -13.01 -0.31 9.26
N GLU A 93 -13.78 -1.32 9.69
CA GLU A 93 -14.12 -1.53 11.10
C GLU A 93 -12.87 -1.84 11.93
N VAL A 94 -12.04 -2.80 11.49
CA VAL A 94 -10.75 -3.10 12.13
C VAL A 94 -9.87 -1.85 12.19
N PHE A 95 -9.82 -1.06 11.12
CA PHE A 95 -9.02 0.17 11.08
C PHE A 95 -9.50 1.24 12.06
N ARG A 96 -10.81 1.33 12.30
CA ARG A 96 -11.38 2.30 13.24
C ARG A 96 -10.94 2.03 14.68
N ASP A 97 -10.79 0.75 15.03
CA ASP A 97 -10.44 0.32 16.38
C ASP A 97 -8.92 0.32 16.63
N LEU A 98 -8.10 0.62 15.60
CA LEU A 98 -6.65 0.68 15.74
C LEU A 98 -6.18 1.89 16.57
N PRO A 99 -5.24 1.69 17.50
CA PRO A 99 -4.50 2.80 18.11
C PRO A 99 -3.79 3.63 17.04
N ALA A 100 -3.65 4.95 17.28
CA ALA A 100 -3.02 5.87 16.31
C ALA A 100 -1.60 5.44 15.88
N VAL A 101 -0.83 4.86 16.82
CA VAL A 101 0.53 4.34 16.57
C VAL A 101 0.49 3.14 15.62
N GLU A 102 -0.46 2.21 15.82
CA GLU A 102 -0.64 1.05 14.95
C GLU A 102 -1.18 1.44 13.57
N ALA A 103 -2.12 2.39 13.51
CA ALA A 103 -2.63 2.91 12.25
C ALA A 103 -1.51 3.58 11.42
N TYR A 104 -0.63 4.35 12.05
CA TYR A 104 0.55 4.93 11.40
C TYR A 104 1.52 3.84 10.91
N ALA A 105 1.83 2.86 11.76
CA ALA A 105 2.67 1.72 11.40
C ALA A 105 2.13 0.98 10.17
N LEU A 106 0.83 0.70 10.16
CA LEU A 106 0.15 0.02 9.07
C LEU A 106 0.18 0.86 7.78
N GLU A 107 -0.10 2.17 7.87
CA GLU A 107 0.00 3.09 6.73
C GLU A 107 1.39 3.04 6.10
N GLN A 108 2.45 3.13 6.91
CA GLN A 108 3.83 3.07 6.43
C GLN A 108 4.16 1.70 5.82
N ARG A 109 3.73 0.60 6.47
CA ARG A 109 3.94 -0.77 6.01
C ARG A 109 3.32 -1.01 4.64
N LEU A 110 2.06 -0.59 4.46
CA LEU A 110 1.34 -0.72 3.19
C LEU A 110 1.89 0.22 2.09
N GLY A 111 2.40 1.39 2.47
CA GLY A 111 3.00 2.36 1.54
C GLY A 111 4.38 1.96 1.00
N MET A 112 5.19 1.24 1.79
CA MET A 112 6.55 0.85 1.40
C MET A 112 6.61 -0.33 0.43
N GLY A 113 5.53 -1.11 0.27
CA GLY A 113 5.48 -2.22 -0.68
C GLY A 113 6.55 -3.30 -0.44
N ALA A 114 6.85 -3.61 0.82
CA ALA A 114 7.94 -4.52 1.17
C ALA A 114 7.70 -5.94 0.63
N THR A 115 8.66 -6.44 -0.15
CA THR A 115 8.65 -7.82 -0.68
C THR A 115 8.82 -8.82 0.46
N GLY A 116 7.94 -9.83 0.54
CA GLY A 116 7.96 -10.89 1.56
C GLY A 116 6.99 -10.68 2.72
N ASP A 117 6.35 -9.52 2.79
CA ASP A 117 5.34 -9.22 3.80
C ASP A 117 3.97 -9.76 3.39
N VAL A 118 3.46 -10.76 4.12
CA VAL A 118 2.22 -11.48 3.78
C VAL A 118 1.02 -10.54 3.73
N LEU A 119 0.92 -9.59 4.66
CA LEU A 119 -0.16 -8.62 4.71
C LEU A 119 -0.09 -7.67 3.52
N VAL A 120 1.09 -7.14 3.20
CA VAL A 120 1.29 -6.27 2.02
C VAL A 120 0.95 -7.00 0.74
N VAL A 121 1.36 -8.27 0.60
CA VAL A 121 1.03 -9.11 -0.55
C VAL A 121 -0.48 -9.33 -0.65
N ALA A 122 -1.16 -9.62 0.46
CA ALA A 122 -2.61 -9.80 0.48
C ALA A 122 -3.36 -8.51 0.09
N PHE A 123 -2.95 -7.36 0.63
CA PHE A 123 -3.47 -6.04 0.23
C PHE A 123 -3.15 -5.71 -1.23
N GLY A 124 -1.99 -6.15 -1.74
CA GLY A 124 -1.58 -5.97 -3.13
C GLY A 124 -2.48 -6.68 -4.14
N ARG A 125 -3.21 -7.71 -3.72
CA ARG A 125 -4.19 -8.43 -4.56
C ARG A 125 -5.52 -7.69 -4.71
N LEU A 126 -5.77 -6.67 -3.88
CA LEU A 126 -6.95 -5.83 -4.03
C LEU A 126 -6.84 -4.98 -5.30
N ILE A 127 -8.00 -4.67 -5.87
CA ILE A 127 -8.11 -3.71 -6.98
C ILE A 127 -7.48 -2.36 -6.52
N PRO A 128 -6.63 -1.72 -7.34
CA PRO A 128 -5.87 -0.52 -6.95
C PRO A 128 -6.72 0.58 -6.31
N GLU A 129 -7.91 0.86 -6.87
CA GLU A 129 -8.82 1.89 -6.36
C GLU A 129 -9.29 1.57 -4.93
N ARG A 130 -9.57 0.29 -4.63
CA ARG A 130 -9.98 -0.15 -3.28
C ARG A 130 -8.85 -0.03 -2.28
N ARG A 131 -7.63 -0.41 -2.70
CA ARG A 131 -6.44 -0.25 -1.87
C ARG A 131 -6.22 1.22 -1.51
N THR A 132 -6.32 2.12 -2.49
CA THR A 132 -6.21 3.57 -2.25
C THR A 132 -7.25 4.06 -1.26
N ARG A 133 -8.53 3.68 -1.42
CA ARG A 133 -9.59 4.04 -0.46
C ARG A 133 -9.32 3.56 0.96
N LEU A 134 -8.84 2.33 1.12
CA LEU A 134 -8.50 1.76 2.43
C LEU A 134 -7.32 2.50 3.09
N VAL A 135 -6.29 2.85 2.32
CA VAL A 135 -5.15 3.65 2.83
C VAL A 135 -5.59 5.06 3.20
N ASP A 136 -6.45 5.70 2.40
CA ASP A 136 -6.98 7.03 2.71
C ASP A 136 -7.90 7.00 3.94
N TYR A 137 -8.65 5.91 4.14
CA TYR A 137 -9.42 5.69 5.37
C TYR A 137 -8.51 5.59 6.59
N LEU A 138 -7.42 4.81 6.53
CA LEU A 138 -6.42 4.74 7.60
C LEU A 138 -5.83 6.11 7.95
N ARG A 139 -5.52 6.93 6.93
CA ARG A 139 -5.07 8.32 7.13
C ARG A 139 -6.11 9.19 7.81
N ALA A 140 -7.39 8.98 7.52
CA ALA A 140 -8.48 9.72 8.15
C ALA A 140 -8.63 9.32 9.64
N VAL A 141 -8.61 8.02 9.94
CA VAL A 141 -8.65 7.51 11.32
C VAL A 141 -7.49 8.09 12.15
N ARG A 142 -6.27 8.09 11.58
CA ARG A 142 -5.10 8.68 12.25
C ARG A 142 -5.28 10.17 12.57
N ARG A 143 -5.83 10.94 11.62
CA ARG A 143 -6.11 12.37 11.81
C ARG A 143 -7.16 12.60 12.89
N GLN A 144 -8.21 11.78 12.94
CA GLN A 144 -9.23 11.84 13.99
C GLN A 144 -8.65 11.52 15.36
N ALA A 145 -7.83 10.47 15.48
CA ALA A 145 -7.18 10.12 16.75
C ALA A 145 -6.25 11.24 17.24
N ALA A 146 -5.50 11.89 16.34
CA ALA A 146 -4.66 13.02 16.68
C ALA A 146 -5.46 14.25 17.13
N ALA A 147 -6.60 14.55 16.48
CA ALA A 147 -7.48 15.64 16.88
C ALA A 147 -8.06 15.43 18.29
N LEU A 148 -8.47 14.19 18.60
CA LEU A 148 -8.95 13.82 19.94
C LEU A 148 -7.86 14.02 20.99
N ALA A 149 -6.62 13.58 20.71
CA ALA A 149 -5.49 13.76 21.62
C ALA A 149 -5.15 15.23 21.86
N GLY A 150 -5.19 16.09 20.83
CA GLY A 150 -4.94 17.53 20.96
C GLY A 150 -6.01 18.25 21.80
N SER A 151 -7.28 17.90 21.63
CA SER A 151 -8.39 18.50 22.40
C SER A 151 -8.34 18.19 23.90
N ALA A 152 -7.76 17.04 24.28
CA ALA A 152 -7.57 16.67 25.69
C ALA A 152 -6.51 17.52 26.39
N GLN A 153 -5.55 18.08 25.66
CA GLN A 153 -4.47 18.89 26.24
C GLN A 153 -4.90 20.33 26.56
N GLU A 154 -5.89 20.88 25.85
CA GLU A 154 -6.38 22.24 26.07
C GLU A 154 -7.32 22.37 27.30
N SER A 155 -7.81 21.25 27.84
CA SER A 155 -8.76 21.22 28.97
C SER A 155 -8.11 21.16 30.36
N PHE A 156 -6.79 21.34 30.49
CA PHE A 156 -6.16 21.51 31.80
C PHE A 156 -6.09 23.02 32.15
N PRO A 157 -7.06 23.57 32.90
CA PRO A 157 -6.91 24.91 33.43
C PRO A 157 -5.65 24.92 34.31
N SER A 158 -4.68 25.76 33.94
CA SER A 158 -3.55 26.11 34.80
C SER A 158 -4.10 26.72 36.08
N GLU A 159 -4.40 25.87 37.05
CA GLU A 159 -4.75 26.28 38.39
C GLU A 159 -3.48 26.89 38.99
N LYS A 160 -3.44 28.23 38.95
CA LYS A 160 -2.36 29.07 39.44
C LYS A 160 -2.02 28.62 40.86
N ARG A 161 -0.86 27.97 41.01
CA ARG A 161 -0.20 27.83 42.30
C ARG A 161 -0.01 29.25 42.86
N ARG A 162 -0.70 29.53 43.96
CA ARG A 162 -0.39 30.63 44.87
C ARG A 162 0.66 30.18 45.86
#